data_AF-A0AAV0DYU9-F1
#
_entry.id   AF-A0AAV0DYU9-F1
#
_cell.length_a   1.000
_cell.length_b   1.000
_cell.length_c   1.000
_cell.angle_alpha   90.00
_cell.angle_beta   90.00
_cell.angle_gamma   90.00
#
_symmetry.space_group_name_H-M   'P 1'
#
loop_
_entity.id
_entity.type
_entity.pdbx_description
1 polymer ?
#
loop_
_entity_poly.entity_id
_entity_poly.type
_entity_poly.pdbx_seq_one_letter_code
_entity_poly.pdbx_strand_id
1 'polypeptide(L)'
;MGPTSRRRVRPIPVPQNTTLHQSGFSPFSLNVQFNQFSDFHRRWPQTIKLHNNSAGADVFSRALYTFDIGQNDLTAGYFLNMSTDQVRDYVPDVVDQFSSMVKSVYDDQGGRHFWIHNTGPVGCLPYVLVRAGGGGGGSTSGDARLLSTRWPSISTAGCGMPWSS
;
A
#
# COMPACT_ATOMS: atom_id res chain seq x y z
N MET A 1 -17.32 27.90 -13.61
CA MET A 1 -16.86 26.99 -12.54
C MET A 1 -17.65 25.70 -12.70
N GLY A 2 -17.02 24.63 -13.21
CA GLY A 2 -17.68 23.34 -13.38
C GLY A 2 -17.79 22.61 -12.03
N PRO A 3 -18.81 21.74 -11.84
CA PRO A 3 -18.94 20.99 -10.61
C PRO A 3 -17.75 20.04 -10.48
N THR A 4 -16.96 20.21 -9.42
CA THR A 4 -16.01 19.19 -8.96
C THR A 4 -16.79 17.92 -8.68
N SER A 5 -16.73 16.98 -9.62
CA SER A 5 -17.21 15.62 -9.45
C SER A 5 -16.50 15.06 -8.22
N ARG A 6 -17.24 14.88 -7.11
CA ARG A 6 -16.73 14.10 -5.98
C ARG A 6 -16.41 12.74 -6.57
N ARG A 7 -15.11 12.41 -6.68
CA ARG A 7 -14.69 11.05 -7.00
C ARG A 7 -15.41 10.14 -6.03
N ARG A 8 -16.29 9.29 -6.55
CA ARG A 8 -16.92 8.24 -5.77
C ARG A 8 -15.77 7.38 -5.25
N VAL A 9 -15.59 7.31 -3.93
CA VAL A 9 -14.60 6.40 -3.32
C VAL A 9 -14.92 5.01 -3.83
N ARG A 10 -14.01 4.44 -4.63
CA ARG A 10 -14.22 3.13 -5.23
C ARG A 10 -14.00 2.04 -4.17
N PRO A 11 -14.72 0.92 -4.26
CA PRO A 11 -14.56 -0.18 -3.31
C PRO A 11 -13.10 -0.64 -3.26
N ILE A 12 -12.57 -0.78 -2.04
CA ILE A 12 -11.26 -1.37 -1.80
C ILE A 12 -11.29 -2.81 -2.32
N PRO A 13 -10.26 -3.27 -3.06
CA PRO A 13 -10.26 -4.61 -3.65
C PRO A 13 -10.42 -5.72 -2.61
N VAL A 14 -9.87 -5.53 -1.41
CA VAL A 14 -9.94 -6.51 -0.32
C VAL A 14 -11.22 -6.31 0.50
N PRO A 15 -12.17 -7.27 0.48
CA PRO A 15 -13.37 -7.21 1.29
C PRO A 15 -13.01 -7.25 2.78
N GLN A 16 -13.45 -6.24 3.53
CA GLN A 16 -13.19 -6.12 4.97
C GLN A 16 -14.07 -7.05 5.83
N ASN A 17 -15.00 -7.79 5.19
CA ASN A 17 -15.92 -8.73 5.84
C ASN A 17 -15.48 -10.20 5.70
N THR A 18 -14.27 -10.45 5.18
CA THR A 18 -13.70 -11.79 5.05
C THR A 18 -12.51 -11.95 5.98
N THR A 19 -12.19 -13.17 6.41
CA THR A 19 -10.97 -13.44 7.17
C THR A 19 -9.80 -13.75 6.25
N LEU A 20 -8.57 -13.64 6.77
CA LEU A 20 -7.35 -14.03 6.06
C LEU A 20 -7.42 -15.49 5.55
N HIS A 21 -8.03 -16.40 6.32
CA HIS A 21 -8.20 -17.80 5.94
C HIS A 21 -9.20 -17.99 4.79
N GLN A 22 -10.15 -17.07 4.64
CA GLN A 22 -11.18 -17.13 3.59
C GLN A 22 -10.70 -16.51 2.27
N SER A 23 -10.09 -15.33 2.34
CA SER A 23 -9.70 -14.58 1.13
C SER A 23 -8.23 -14.78 0.73
N GLY A 24 -7.37 -15.21 1.66
CA GLY A 24 -5.92 -15.21 1.49
C GLY A 24 -5.28 -13.82 1.63
N PHE A 25 -6.08 -12.78 1.87
CA PHE A 25 -5.63 -11.39 2.01
C PHE A 25 -5.95 -10.84 3.40
N SER A 26 -5.09 -9.96 3.91
CA SER A 26 -5.31 -9.31 5.20
C SER A 26 -6.56 -8.42 5.14
N PRO A 27 -7.55 -8.61 6.02
CA PRO A 27 -8.77 -7.80 6.02
C PRO A 27 -8.61 -6.48 6.79
N PHE A 28 -7.39 -6.10 7.17
CA PHE A 28 -7.13 -4.87 7.89
C PHE A 28 -6.80 -3.72 6.94
N SER A 29 -7.77 -2.83 6.70
CA SER A 29 -7.56 -1.60 5.93
C SER A 29 -6.45 -0.71 6.50
N LEU A 30 -5.90 0.16 5.64
CA LEU A 30 -4.89 1.14 6.01
C LEU A 30 -5.33 2.03 7.19
N ASN A 31 -6.60 2.43 7.23
CA ASN A 31 -7.14 3.23 8.33
C ASN A 31 -7.07 2.48 9.68
N VAL A 32 -7.38 1.18 9.70
CA VAL A 32 -7.28 0.37 10.92
C VAL A 32 -5.82 0.26 11.36
N GLN A 33 -4.90 0.01 10.43
CA GLN A 33 -3.46 -0.06 10.74
C GLN A 33 -2.95 1.27 11.30
N PHE A 34 -3.36 2.41 10.71
CA PHE A 34 -3.00 3.73 11.21
C PHE A 34 -3.57 4.01 12.60
N ASN A 35 -4.84 3.65 12.86
CA ASN A 35 -5.45 3.85 14.18
C ASN A 35 -4.72 3.03 15.26
N GLN A 36 -4.35 1.78 14.96
CA GLN A 36 -3.57 0.95 15.88
C GLN A 36 -2.19 1.57 16.15
N PHE A 37 -1.53 2.10 15.13
CA PHE A 37 -0.26 2.81 15.29
C PHE A 37 -0.42 4.07 16.14
N SER A 38 -1.45 4.89 15.87
CA SER A 38 -1.74 6.09 16.64
C SER A 38 -2.01 5.78 18.11
N ASP A 39 -2.74 4.70 18.38
CA ASP A 39 -3.00 4.22 19.74
C ASP A 39 -1.73 3.76 20.46
N PHE A 40 -0.82 3.09 19.74
CA PHE A 40 0.48 2.72 20.28
C PHE A 40 1.31 3.98 20.60
N HIS A 41 1.43 4.89 19.64
CA HIS A 41 2.14 6.16 19.79
C HIS A 41 1.64 6.97 20.99
N ARG A 42 0.31 7.09 21.15
CA ARG A 42 -0.33 7.80 22.27
C ARG A 42 -0.07 7.17 23.64
N ARG A 43 0.02 5.83 23.70
CA ARG A 43 0.20 5.07 24.96
C ARG A 43 1.66 4.90 25.36
N TRP A 44 2.58 5.15 24.43
CA TRP A 44 4.01 5.00 24.66
C TRP A 44 4.54 5.81 25.86
N PRO A 45 4.14 7.08 26.11
CA PRO A 45 4.61 7.84 27.27
C PRO A 45 4.27 7.17 28.61
N GLN A 46 3.15 6.47 28.71
CA GLN A 46 2.77 5.72 29.91
C GLN A 46 3.63 4.46 30.04
N THR A 47 3.85 3.73 28.95
CA THR A 47 4.71 2.54 28.92
C THR A 47 6.13 2.86 29.38
N ILE A 48 6.76 3.91 28.85
CA ILE A 48 8.13 4.26 29.25
C ILE A 48 8.25 4.71 30.70
N LYS A 49 7.21 5.38 31.24
CA LYS A 49 7.14 5.75 32.66
C LYS A 49 7.08 4.51 33.56
N LEU A 50 6.27 3.52 33.20
CA LEU A 50 6.18 2.25 33.93
C LEU A 50 7.53 1.49 33.96
N HIS A 51 8.33 1.64 32.91
CA HIS A 51 9.64 0.99 32.79
C HIS A 51 10.82 1.87 33.22
N ASN A 52 10.59 3.06 33.78
CA ASN A 52 11.65 4.04 34.13
C ASN A 52 12.63 4.33 32.97
N ASN A 53 12.15 4.28 31.73
CA ASN A 53 12.98 4.44 30.52
C ASN A 53 12.83 5.83 29.91
N SER A 54 13.56 6.83 30.42
CA SER A 54 13.55 8.19 29.89
C SER A 54 14.11 8.31 28.48
N ALA A 55 14.99 7.40 28.05
CA ALA A 55 15.57 7.38 26.69
C ALA A 55 14.52 7.08 25.60
N GLY A 56 13.34 6.57 26.00
CA GLY A 56 12.21 6.34 25.11
C GLY A 56 11.40 7.59 24.76
N ALA A 57 11.56 8.72 25.46
CA ALA A 57 10.62 9.83 25.39
C ALA A 57 10.53 10.50 24.01
N ASP A 58 11.62 10.49 23.23
CA ASP A 58 11.73 11.18 21.95
C ASP A 58 11.89 10.24 20.74
N VAL A 59 11.74 8.92 20.95
CA VAL A 59 12.10 7.91 19.93
C VAL A 59 11.35 8.10 18.62
N PHE A 60 10.08 8.54 18.66
CA PHE A 60 9.29 8.77 17.45
C PHE A 60 9.80 9.94 16.61
N SER A 61 10.21 11.04 17.25
CA SER A 61 10.76 12.19 16.53
C SER A 61 12.06 11.89 15.78
N ARG A 62 12.81 10.88 16.25
CA ARG A 62 14.07 10.41 15.66
C ARG A 62 13.94 9.11 14.86
N ALA A 63 12.74 8.52 14.82
CA ALA A 63 12.52 7.25 14.17
C ALA A 63 12.56 7.39 12.65
N LEU A 64 12.98 6.31 11.99
CA LEU A 64 12.77 6.09 10.57
C LEU A 64 11.45 5.36 10.37
N TYR A 65 10.50 6.02 9.73
CA TYR A 65 9.19 5.48 9.43
C TYR A 65 9.24 4.77 8.08
N THR A 66 9.25 3.45 8.11
CA THR A 66 9.30 2.61 6.90
C THR A 66 7.89 2.18 6.51
N PHE A 67 7.49 2.41 5.27
CA PHE A 67 6.19 1.99 4.72
C PHE A 67 6.40 1.01 3.57
N ASP A 68 5.76 -0.15 3.66
CA ASP A 68 5.59 -1.10 2.55
C ASP A 68 4.10 -1.44 2.49
N ILE A 69 3.39 -0.88 1.50
CA ILE A 69 1.93 -0.90 1.41
C ILE A 69 1.49 -1.04 -0.05
N GLY A 70 0.26 -1.50 -0.26
CA GLY A 70 -0.38 -1.57 -1.58
C GLY A 70 -0.18 -2.89 -2.34
N GLN A 71 0.79 -3.73 -1.96
CA GLN A 71 0.98 -5.04 -2.62
C GLN A 71 -0.24 -5.95 -2.47
N ASN A 72 -0.83 -6.01 -1.27
CA ASN A 72 -2.01 -6.83 -1.00
C ASN A 72 -3.23 -6.34 -1.79
N ASP A 73 -3.46 -5.03 -1.84
CA ASP A 73 -4.57 -4.42 -2.57
C ASP A 73 -4.48 -4.70 -4.07
N LEU A 74 -3.31 -4.46 -4.67
CA LEU A 74 -3.04 -4.73 -6.09
C LEU A 74 -3.20 -6.20 -6.42
N THR A 75 -2.64 -7.08 -5.58
CA THR A 75 -2.74 -8.52 -5.77
C THR A 75 -4.17 -9.00 -5.65
N ALA A 76 -4.90 -8.56 -4.63
CA ALA A 76 -6.30 -8.93 -4.41
C ALA A 76 -7.17 -8.53 -5.59
N GLY A 77 -6.92 -7.37 -6.22
CA GLY A 77 -7.62 -6.97 -7.44
C GLY A 77 -7.53 -8.02 -8.54
N TYR A 78 -6.33 -8.52 -8.85
CA TYR A 78 -6.15 -9.58 -9.85
C TYR A 78 -6.72 -10.94 -9.40
N PHE A 79 -6.75 -11.21 -8.09
CA PHE A 79 -7.22 -12.48 -7.55
C PHE A 79 -8.74 -12.56 -7.37
N LEU A 80 -9.41 -11.42 -7.24
CA LEU A 80 -10.85 -11.28 -7.03
C LEU A 80 -11.59 -10.88 -8.32
N ASN A 81 -11.07 -11.34 -9.47
CA ASN A 81 -11.65 -11.16 -10.80
C ASN A 81 -11.78 -9.71 -11.30
N MET A 82 -10.96 -8.77 -10.83
CA MET A 82 -10.89 -7.44 -11.46
C MET A 82 -10.04 -7.51 -12.74
N SER A 83 -10.45 -6.79 -13.78
CA SER A 83 -9.62 -6.59 -14.96
C SER A 83 -8.44 -5.66 -14.66
N THR A 84 -7.39 -5.70 -15.48
CA THR A 84 -6.26 -4.77 -15.37
C THR A 84 -6.70 -3.31 -15.41
N ASP A 85 -7.70 -2.97 -16.23
CA ASP A 85 -8.27 -1.62 -16.30
C ASP A 85 -8.95 -1.23 -14.97
N GLN A 86 -9.74 -2.14 -14.40
CA GLN A 86 -10.38 -1.90 -13.10
C GLN A 86 -9.34 -1.74 -12.00
N VAL A 87 -8.26 -2.52 -12.03
CA VAL A 87 -7.15 -2.38 -11.08
C VAL A 87 -6.47 -1.02 -11.23
N ARG A 88 -6.08 -0.66 -12.46
CA ARG A 88 -5.46 0.63 -12.77
C ARG A 88 -6.34 1.80 -12.30
N ASP A 89 -7.65 1.70 -12.48
CA ASP A 89 -8.58 2.79 -12.20
C ASP A 89 -8.69 3.12 -10.72
N TYR A 90 -8.46 2.17 -9.80
CA TYR A 90 -8.52 2.42 -8.35
C TYR A 90 -7.16 2.78 -7.73
N VAL A 91 -6.02 2.53 -8.41
CA VAL A 91 -4.68 2.89 -7.93
C VAL A 91 -4.58 4.35 -7.43
N PRO A 92 -5.12 5.36 -8.15
CA PRO A 92 -5.08 6.73 -7.65
C PRO A 92 -5.74 6.90 -6.28
N ASP A 93 -6.83 6.18 -6.01
CA ASP A 93 -7.57 6.31 -4.76
C ASP A 93 -6.78 5.66 -3.59
N VAL A 94 -5.96 4.62 -3.85
CA VAL A 94 -5.01 4.06 -2.87
C VAL A 94 -3.87 5.04 -2.59
N VAL A 95 -3.31 5.65 -3.63
CA VAL A 95 -2.23 6.62 -3.47
C VAL A 95 -2.70 7.84 -2.69
N ASP A 96 -3.92 8.32 -2.91
CA ASP A 96 -4.50 9.43 -2.16
C ASP A 96 -4.67 9.07 -0.67
N GLN A 97 -5.18 7.88 -0.36
CA GLN A 97 -5.31 7.40 1.02
C GLN A 97 -3.95 7.24 1.70
N PHE A 98 -2.98 6.63 1.02
CA PHE A 98 -1.62 6.46 1.54
C PHE A 98 -0.96 7.81 1.80
N SER A 99 -1.05 8.75 0.84
CA SER A 99 -0.50 10.09 0.99
C SER A 99 -1.11 10.85 2.15
N SER A 100 -2.43 10.71 2.37
CA SER A 100 -3.11 11.31 3.52
C SER A 100 -2.61 10.72 4.83
N MET A 101 -2.38 9.41 4.90
CA MET A 101 -1.87 8.75 6.10
C MET A 101 -0.44 9.19 6.41
N VAL A 102 0.46 9.26 5.41
CA VAL A 102 1.83 9.76 5.60
C VAL A 102 1.83 11.20 6.11
N LYS A 103 0.92 12.05 5.62
CA LYS A 103 0.73 13.41 6.15
C LYS A 103 0.30 13.40 7.61
N SER A 104 -0.67 12.56 8.00
CA SER A 104 -1.07 12.43 9.41
C SER A 104 0.08 11.95 10.31
N VAL A 105 0.94 11.05 9.84
CA VAL A 105 2.13 10.64 10.59
C VAL A 105 3.10 11.82 10.79
N TYR A 106 3.26 12.67 9.77
CA TYR A 106 4.10 13.86 9.85
C TYR A 106 3.50 14.95 10.75
N ASP A 107 2.24 15.33 10.51
CA ASP A 107 1.57 16.46 11.17
C ASP A 107 1.18 16.11 12.62
N ASP A 108 0.57 14.94 12.84
CA ASP A 108 -0.05 14.60 14.13
C ASP A 108 0.86 13.76 15.04
N GLN A 109 1.77 12.97 14.47
CA GLN A 109 2.62 12.02 15.21
C GLN A 109 4.11 12.40 15.22
N GLY A 110 4.47 13.53 14.59
CA GLY A 110 5.81 14.08 14.66
C GLY A 110 6.87 13.31 13.87
N GLY A 111 6.48 12.43 12.93
CA GLY A 111 7.43 11.71 12.09
C GLY A 111 8.22 12.64 11.16
N ARG A 112 9.54 12.43 11.05
CA ARG A 112 10.43 13.32 10.26
C ARG A 112 11.25 12.60 9.20
N HIS A 113 11.55 11.32 9.40
CA HIS A 113 12.34 10.52 8.46
C HIS A 113 11.48 9.39 7.91
N PHE A 114 11.35 9.33 6.58
CA PHE A 114 10.45 8.40 5.90
C PHE A 114 11.24 7.58 4.90
N TRP A 115 11.02 6.26 4.92
CA TRP A 115 11.40 5.37 3.83
C TRP A 115 10.13 4.76 3.28
N ILE A 116 9.79 5.11 2.05
CA ILE A 116 8.61 4.58 1.37
C ILE A 116 9.08 3.54 0.36
N HIS A 117 8.78 2.28 0.63
CA HIS A 117 9.04 1.18 -0.28
C HIS A 117 7.99 1.18 -1.39
N ASN A 118 8.44 1.04 -2.64
CA ASN A 118 7.53 0.92 -3.77
C ASN A 118 6.86 -0.44 -3.81
N THR A 119 5.63 -0.49 -4.31
CA THR A 119 5.06 -1.76 -4.71
C THR A 119 5.85 -2.29 -5.91
N GLY A 120 6.33 -3.53 -5.79
CA GLY A 120 7.00 -4.19 -6.89
C GLY A 120 6.11 -4.49 -8.09
N PRO A 121 6.69 -5.01 -9.18
CA PRO A 121 5.92 -5.39 -10.36
C PRO A 121 5.08 -6.64 -10.05
N VAL A 122 3.86 -6.44 -9.54
CA VAL A 122 2.94 -7.52 -9.11
C VAL A 122 2.72 -8.56 -10.21
N GLY A 123 2.69 -8.13 -11.47
CA GLY A 123 2.57 -9.02 -12.64
C GLY A 123 3.70 -10.03 -12.82
N CYS A 124 4.83 -9.85 -12.13
CA CYS A 124 6.01 -10.73 -12.21
C CYS A 124 6.07 -11.76 -11.07
N LEU A 125 5.14 -11.75 -10.14
CA LEU A 125 5.14 -12.68 -9.03
C LEU A 125 4.72 -14.08 -9.51
N PRO A 126 5.43 -15.17 -9.13
CA PRO A 126 5.15 -16.51 -9.63
C PRO A 126 3.70 -16.95 -9.50
N TYR A 127 3.04 -16.58 -8.40
CA TYR A 127 1.64 -16.92 -8.16
C TYR A 127 0.67 -16.17 -9.11
N VAL A 128 1.02 -14.96 -9.57
CA VAL A 128 0.22 -14.20 -10.56
C VAL A 128 0.39 -14.85 -11.92
N LEU A 129 1.62 -15.22 -12.29
CA LEU A 129 1.92 -15.88 -13.56
C LEU A 129 1.22 -17.23 -13.69
N VAL A 130 1.22 -18.06 -12.63
CA VAL A 130 0.53 -19.36 -12.63
C VAL A 130 -0.99 -19.20 -12.79
N ARG A 131 -1.60 -18.18 -12.17
CA ARG A 131 -3.05 -17.96 -12.29
C ARG A 131 -3.46 -17.26 -13.59
N ALA A 132 -2.66 -16.33 -14.09
CA ALA A 132 -2.89 -15.68 -15.38
C ALA A 132 -2.64 -16.63 -16.56
N GLY A 133 -1.75 -17.62 -16.40
CA GLY A 133 -1.42 -18.63 -17.41
C GLY A 133 -2.42 -19.79 -17.54
N GLY A 134 -3.50 -19.81 -16.76
CA GLY A 134 -4.55 -20.84 -16.82
C GLY A 134 -5.57 -20.68 -17.96
N GLY A 135 -5.48 -19.60 -18.75
CA GLY A 135 -6.30 -19.38 -19.94
C GLY A 135 -5.43 -18.84 -21.06
N GLY A 136 -5.33 -19.59 -22.16
CA GLY A 136 -4.55 -19.19 -23.34
C GLY A 136 -5.01 -17.83 -23.88
N GLY A 137 -4.05 -16.91 -24.04
CA GLY A 137 -4.26 -15.60 -24.65
C GLY A 137 -3.19 -14.62 -24.21
N GLY A 138 -2.21 -14.37 -25.08
CA GLY A 138 -0.96 -13.69 -24.73
C GLY A 138 -1.14 -12.33 -24.05
N SER A 139 -0.53 -12.18 -22.87
CA SER A 139 -0.10 -10.87 -22.40
C SER A 139 1.09 -10.47 -23.26
N THR A 140 0.80 -9.78 -24.36
CA THR A 140 1.86 -9.12 -25.11
C THR A 140 2.56 -8.15 -24.16
N SER A 141 3.88 -8.13 -24.25
CA SER A 141 4.82 -7.22 -23.57
C SER A 141 4.45 -5.71 -23.50
N GLY A 142 3.34 -5.29 -24.11
CA GLY A 142 2.79 -3.93 -24.06
C GLY A 142 2.04 -3.57 -22.78
N ASP A 143 1.30 -4.50 -22.15
CA ASP A 143 0.40 -4.15 -21.04
C ASP A 143 1.14 -3.94 -19.71
N ALA A 144 2.25 -4.66 -19.49
CA ALA A 144 3.16 -4.41 -18.39
C ALA A 144 3.91 -3.07 -18.52
N ARG A 145 4.03 -2.54 -19.76
CA ARG A 145 4.69 -1.26 -20.05
C ARG A 145 3.82 -0.04 -19.71
N LEU A 146 2.50 -0.18 -19.80
CA LEU A 146 1.57 0.94 -19.62
C LEU A 146 1.37 1.39 -18.17
N LEU A 147 1.70 0.53 -17.20
CA LEU A 147 1.78 0.92 -15.78
C LEU A 147 3.06 1.71 -15.45
N SER A 148 4.08 1.68 -16.32
CA SER A 148 5.37 2.35 -16.13
C SER A 148 5.38 3.80 -16.66
N THR A 149 4.57 4.14 -17.67
CA THR A 149 4.73 5.38 -18.45
C THR A 149 4.19 6.68 -17.83
N ARG A 150 3.76 6.69 -16.56
CA ARG A 150 3.34 7.94 -15.88
C ARG A 150 4.03 8.21 -14.53
N TRP A 151 5.02 7.41 -14.16
CA TRP A 151 5.89 7.63 -13.01
C TRP A 151 7.36 7.60 -13.45
N PRO A 152 7.96 8.73 -13.85
CA PRO A 152 9.34 8.75 -14.35
C PRO A 152 10.40 8.42 -13.29
N SER A 153 10.02 8.34 -12.01
CA SER A 153 10.97 8.19 -10.90
C SER A 153 10.77 6.91 -10.07
N ILE A 154 9.80 6.06 -10.41
CA ILE A 154 9.50 4.85 -9.65
C ILE A 154 9.44 3.65 -10.59
N SER A 155 10.61 3.00 -10.64
CA SER A 155 10.92 1.68 -11.18
C SER A 155 10.33 1.33 -12.54
N THR A 156 11.16 1.48 -13.59
CA THR A 156 11.01 0.84 -14.90
C THR A 156 11.35 -0.66 -14.88
N ALA A 157 11.35 -1.32 -13.72
CA ALA A 157 11.76 -2.70 -13.56
C ALA A 157 10.74 -3.68 -14.17
N GLY A 158 11.07 -4.20 -15.36
CA GLY A 158 10.43 -5.41 -15.88
C GLY A 158 10.75 -6.64 -15.03
N CYS A 159 10.02 -7.74 -15.26
CA CYS A 159 10.24 -9.01 -14.57
C CYS A 159 11.72 -9.44 -14.68
N GLY A 160 12.44 -9.49 -13.55
CA GLY A 160 13.85 -9.88 -13.49
C GLY A 160 14.87 -8.75 -13.33
N MET A 161 14.45 -7.49 -13.16
CA MET A 161 15.41 -6.46 -12.71
C MET A 161 15.75 -6.61 -11.22
N PRO A 162 17.00 -6.32 -10.81
CA PRO A 162 17.36 -6.27 -9.39
C PRO A 162 16.48 -5.24 -8.68
N TRP A 163 15.87 -5.65 -7.56
CA TRP A 163 15.16 -4.73 -6.67
C TRP A 163 16.17 -3.73 -6.12
N SER A 164 16.19 -2.53 -6.68
CA SER A 164 16.97 -1.43 -6.12
C SER A 164 16.09 -0.77 -5.08
N SER A 165 16.46 -0.97 -3.81
CA SER A 165 15.83 -0.38 -2.63
C SER A 165 16.04 1.12 -2.56
#